data_AF-A0A1S2FCX2-F1
#
_entry.id   AF-A0A1S2FCX2-F1
#
_cell.length_a   1.000
_cell.length_b   1.000
_cell.length_c   1.000
_cell.angle_alpha   90.00
_cell.angle_beta   90.00
_cell.angle_gamma   90.00
#
_symmetry.space_group_name_H-M   'P 1'
#
loop_
_entity.id
_entity.type
_entity.pdbx_description
1 polymer ?
#
loop_
_entity_poly.entity_id
_entity_poly.type
_entity_poly.pdbx_seq_one_letter_code
_entity_poly.pdbx_strand_id
1 'polypeptide(L)' 'MKKGHPFMLQIPTLRAAQIKVGEAFQNEGIPPFIVHSITSIEFHGTKATIYGFTAKEDSREKR' A
#
# COMPACT_ATOMS: atom_id res chain seq x y z
N MET A 1 -15.90 7.61 8.74
CA MET A 1 -14.74 6.93 8.10
C MET A 1 -13.47 7.56 8.64
N LYS A 2 -12.52 6.78 9.20
CA LYS A 2 -11.20 7.32 9.61
C LYS A 2 -10.46 7.69 8.32
N LYS A 3 -9.89 8.89 8.25
CA LYS A 3 -9.12 9.34 7.07
C LYS A 3 -7.86 8.48 6.94
N GLY A 4 -7.63 7.89 5.77
CA GLY A 4 -6.37 7.21 5.46
C GLY A 4 -5.20 8.20 5.47
N HIS A 5 -4.01 7.73 5.81
CA HIS A 5 -2.80 8.54 5.73
C HIS A 5 -2.22 8.48 4.31
N PRO A 6 -1.82 9.61 3.72
CA PRO A 6 -1.11 9.59 2.44
C PRO A 6 0.25 8.90 2.60
N PHE A 7 0.68 8.17 1.57
CA PHE A 7 1.98 7.51 1.56
C PHE A 7 2.57 7.44 0.14
N MET A 8 3.88 7.23 0.10
CA MET A 8 4.64 6.89 -1.10
C MET A 8 5.39 5.57 -0.82
N LEU A 9 5.32 4.62 -1.75
CA LEU A 9 5.99 3.33 -1.62
C LEU A 9 6.79 3.01 -2.88
N GLN A 10 8.07 2.67 -2.72
CA GLN A 10 8.94 2.25 -3.81
C GLN A 10 9.23 0.75 -3.72
N ILE A 11 8.86 -0.01 -4.74
CA ILE A 11 9.00 -1.48 -4.78
C ILE A 11 9.32 -1.99 -6.20
N PRO A 12 9.74 -3.26 -6.36
CA PRO A 12 9.90 -3.85 -7.68
C PRO A 12 8.60 -3.85 -8.49
N THR A 13 8.70 -3.61 -9.80
CA THR A 13 7.56 -3.49 -10.73
C THR A 13 6.58 -4.67 -10.63
N LEU A 14 7.08 -5.91 -10.55
CA LEU A 14 6.23 -7.09 -10.44
C LEU A 14 5.40 -7.12 -9.16
N ARG A 15 5.94 -6.61 -8.04
CA ARG A 15 5.20 -6.52 -6.77
C ARG A 15 4.18 -5.38 -6.79
N ALA A 16 4.47 -4.29 -7.50
CA ALA A 16 3.50 -3.19 -7.66
C ALA A 16 2.22 -3.64 -8.36
N ALA A 17 2.33 -4.50 -9.38
CA ALA A 17 1.18 -5.08 -10.07
C ALA A 17 0.30 -5.99 -9.20
N GLN A 18 0.81 -6.43 -8.04
CA GLN A 18 0.09 -7.34 -7.13
C GLN A 18 -0.67 -6.60 -6.02
N ILE A 19 -0.48 -5.29 -5.87
CA ILE A 19 -1.17 -4.51 -4.83
C ILE A 19 -2.64 -4.34 -5.21
N LYS A 20 -3.51 -4.81 -4.32
CA LYS A 20 -4.96 -4.66 -4.43
C LYS A 20 -5.49 -3.78 -3.31
N VAL A 21 -6.37 -2.86 -3.68
CA VAL A 21 -7.08 -2.00 -2.72
C VAL A 21 -7.96 -2.86 -1.81
N GLY A 22 -7.93 -2.59 -0.51
CA GLY A 22 -8.72 -3.30 0.51
C GLY A 22 -8.09 -4.59 1.02
N GLU A 23 -7.00 -5.07 0.40
CA GLU A 23 -6.24 -6.22 0.89
C GLU A 23 -5.02 -5.78 1.72
N ALA A 24 -4.64 -6.61 2.69
CA ALA A 24 -3.43 -6.39 3.47
C ALA A 24 -2.20 -6.63 2.58
N PHE A 25 -1.39 -5.60 2.41
CA PHE A 25 -0.13 -5.68 1.69
C PHE A 25 1.03 -5.92 2.67
N GLN A 26 1.89 -6.87 2.31
CA GLN A 26 3.09 -7.21 3.08
C GLN A 26 4.32 -6.97 2.22
N ASN A 27 5.28 -6.22 2.76
CA ASN A 27 6.57 -5.98 2.12
C ASN A 27 7.68 -6.13 3.16
N GLU A 28 8.84 -6.61 2.72
CA GLU A 28 9.97 -6.86 3.61
C GLU A 28 10.41 -5.56 4.30
N GLY A 29 10.50 -5.59 5.63
CA GLY A 29 10.90 -4.44 6.44
C GLY A 29 9.81 -3.39 6.68
N ILE A 30 8.59 -3.58 6.18
CA ILE A 30 7.46 -2.67 6.40
C ILE A 30 6.34 -3.44 7.13
N PRO A 31 5.80 -2.92 8.25
CA PRO A 31 4.63 -3.52 8.88
C PRO A 31 3.46 -3.67 7.89
N PRO A 32 2.62 -4.70 8.04
CA PRO A 32 1.46 -4.88 7.16
C PRO A 32 0.55 -3.66 7.21
N PHE A 33 0.01 -3.29 6.06
CA PHE A 33 -0.94 -2.18 5.95
C PHE A 33 -1.95 -2.44 4.84
N ILE A 34 -3.07 -1.72 4.89
CA ILE A 34 -4.14 -1.85 3.91
C ILE A 34 -4.14 -0.62 3.01
N VAL A 35 -3.94 -0.84 1.72
CA VAL A 35 -4.07 0.23 0.71
C VAL A 35 -5.55 0.50 0.53
N HIS A 36 -5.99 1.71 0.87
CA HIS A 36 -7.38 2.11 0.72
C HIS A 36 -7.66 2.70 -0.66
N SER A 37 -6.69 3.39 -1.25
CA SER A 37 -6.81 3.97 -2.59
C SER A 37 -5.42 4.21 -3.17
N ILE A 38 -5.27 3.97 -4.48
CA ILE A 38 -4.07 4.27 -5.26
C ILE A 38 -4.41 5.46 -6.15
N THR A 39 -3.63 6.53 -6.03
CA THR A 39 -3.80 7.75 -6.82
C THR A 39 -2.98 7.69 -8.10
N SER A 40 -1.75 7.17 -8.04
CA SER A 40 -0.85 7.05 -9.19
C SER A 40 0.17 5.93 -8.99
N ILE A 41 0.62 5.33 -10.09
CA ILE A 41 1.76 4.42 -10.14
C ILE A 41 2.69 4.90 -11.25
N GLU A 42 3.94 5.14 -10.90
CA GLU A 42 4.99 5.58 -11.83
C GLU A 42 6.05 4.48 -11.96
N PHE A 43 6.49 4.20 -13.20
CA PHE A 43 7.47 3.16 -13.49
C PHE A 43 8.80 3.78 -13.93
N HIS A 44 9.87 3.42 -13.24
CA HIS A 44 11.24 3.86 -13.55
C HIS A 44 12.18 2.65 -13.59
N GLY A 45 12.50 2.19 -14.81
CA GLY A 45 13.30 0.99 -15.02
C GLY A 45 12.63 -0.25 -14.43
N THR A 46 13.26 -0.88 -13.44
CA THR A 46 12.74 -2.10 -12.77
C THR A 46 12.00 -1.83 -11.47
N LYS A 47 11.85 -0.56 -11.08
CA LYS A 47 11.15 -0.13 -9.87
C LYS A 47 9.88 0.63 -10.23
N ALA A 48 8.88 0.51 -9.35
CA ALA A 48 7.66 1.27 -9.38
C ALA A 48 7.53 2.10 -8.11
N THR A 49 6.99 3.31 -8.26
CA THR A 49 6.64 4.21 -7.16
C THR A 49 5.13 4.33 -7.10
N ILE A 50 4.55 4.07 -5.93
CA ILE A 50 3.10 4.07 -5.71
C ILE A 50 2.74 5.20 -4.77
N TYR A 51 1.73 5.97 -5.17
CA TYR A 51 1.17 7.06 -4.39
C TYR A 51 -0.27 6.73 -4.02
N GLY A 52 -0.62 6.88 -2.75
CA GLY A 52 -1.97 6.54 -2.32
C GLY A 52 -2.27 6.84 -0.87
N PHE A 53 -3.38 6.29 -0.39
CA PHE A 53 -3.83 6.37 1.00
C PHE A 53 -3.81 4.99 1.64
N THR A 54 -3.20 4.91 2.82
CA THR A 54 -3.17 3.70 3.63
C THR A 54 -4.05 3.87 4.86
N ALA A 55 -4.78 2.83 5.23
CA ALA A 55 -5.44 2.76 6.52
C ALA A 55 -4.53 2.01 7.49
N LYS A 56 -4.40 2.52 8.71
CA LYS A 56 -3.87 1.71 9.82
C LYS A 56 -4.86 0.59 10.06
N GLU A 57 -4.39 -0.66 10.02
CA GLU A 57 -5.18 -1.81 10.47
C GLU A 57 -5.56 -1.54 11.95
N ASP A 58 -6.86 -1.39 12.22
CA ASP A 58 -7.34 -1.25 13.60
C ASP A 58 -7.28 -2.65 14.20
N SER A 59 -6.25 -2.91 15.01
CA SER A 59 -5.99 -4.21 15.66
C SER A 59 -7.08 -4.64 16.67
N ARG A 60 -8.25 -3.99 16.65
CA ARG A 60 -9.42 -4.27 17.49
C ARG A 60 -10.44 -5.16 16.80
N GLU A 61 -10.41 -5.32 15.47
CA GLU A 61 -11.40 -6.10 14.72
C GLU A 61 -10.97 -7.57 14.53
N LYS A 62 -10.51 -8.20 15.62
CA LYS A 62 -10.39 -9.65 15.80
C LYS A 62 -10.70 -10.06 17.24
N ARG A 63 -11.76 -9.51 17.83
CA ARG A 63 -12.38 -10.03 19.06
C ARG A 63 -13.86 -10.24 18.86
#